data_AF-I1IMV7-F1
#
_entry.id   AF-I1IMV7-F1
#
_cell.length_a   1.000
_cell.length_b   1.000
_cell.length_c   1.000
_cell.angle_alpha   90.00
_cell.angle_beta   90.00
_cell.angle_gamma   90.00
#
_symmetry.space_group_name_H-M   'P 1'
#
loop_
_entity.id
_entity.type
_entity.pdbx_description
1 polymer ?
#
loop_
_entity_poly.entity_id
_entity_poly.type
_entity_poly.pdbx_seq_one_letter_code
_entity_poly.pdbx_strand_id
1 'polypeptide(L)'
;MVRAAEQWGAFLLLGHELFRREPDRWVAVPAMPGAFVVNIGDLFNIVTNGRFHNVFHRAVVSRESHRVSLGYFLGPPAQALVAPLEEALTLDRPKPAYRPVVWRDYMGLREKALFVGEDALKLIAVADDDDATADSEVA
;
A
#
# COMPACT_ATOMS: atom_id res chain seq x y z
N MET A 1 -12.65 11.07 -19.90
CA MET A 1 -11.70 11.52 -18.85
C MET A 1 -11.74 10.49 -17.73
N VAL A 2 -10.87 9.49 -17.76
CA VAL A 2 -10.79 8.47 -16.70
C VAL A 2 -9.82 9.02 -15.66
N ARG A 3 -10.35 9.42 -14.50
CA ARG A 3 -9.49 9.69 -13.35
C ARG A 3 -9.03 8.33 -12.82
N ALA A 4 -7.72 8.13 -12.73
CA ALA A 4 -7.15 7.02 -11.98
C ALA A 4 -7.56 7.21 -10.51
N ALA A 5 -8.55 6.42 -10.08
CA ALA A 5 -8.88 6.30 -8.67
C ALA A 5 -8.05 5.13 -8.15
N GLU A 6 -6.85 5.42 -7.67
CA GLU A 6 -6.04 4.51 -6.86
C GLU A 6 -6.67 4.47 -5.48
N GLN A 7 -7.21 3.33 -5.01
CA GLN A 7 -7.50 3.10 -3.58
C GLN A 7 -8.13 1.74 -3.14
N TRP A 8 -7.39 1.05 -2.23
CA TRP A 8 -7.74 0.12 -1.11
C TRP A 8 -7.58 -1.43 -1.20
N GLY A 9 -7.51 -2.07 -0.03
CA GLY A 9 -7.29 -3.51 0.20
C GLY A 9 -8.50 -4.41 -0.12
N ALA A 10 -8.27 -5.73 -0.08
CA ALA A 10 -9.15 -6.87 -0.44
C ALA A 10 -10.45 -6.53 -1.22
N PHE A 11 -10.39 -6.77 -2.53
CA PHE A 11 -11.47 -6.51 -3.47
C PHE A 11 -11.90 -7.78 -4.19
N LEU A 12 -13.20 -8.06 -4.30
CA LEU A 12 -13.73 -9.00 -5.30
C LEU A 12 -14.04 -8.27 -6.61
N LEU A 13 -13.08 -8.16 -7.53
CA LEU A 13 -13.26 -7.36 -8.76
C LEU A 13 -13.04 -8.20 -10.04
N LEU A 14 -14.09 -8.34 -10.86
CA LEU A 14 -14.00 -8.63 -12.31
C LEU A 14 -13.64 -7.35 -13.05
N GLY A 15 -12.70 -7.36 -14.01
CA GLY A 15 -12.24 -6.13 -14.67
C GLY A 15 -11.40 -5.22 -13.75
N HIS A 16 -10.85 -5.81 -12.71
CA HIS A 16 -9.77 -5.24 -11.91
C HIS A 16 -8.49 -5.29 -12.73
N GLU A 17 -7.67 -4.26 -12.62
CA GLU A 17 -6.31 -4.31 -13.12
C GLU A 17 -5.35 -3.94 -12.01
N LEU A 18 -4.23 -4.65 -11.93
CA LEU A 18 -3.09 -4.32 -11.09
C LEU A 18 -2.03 -3.63 -11.95
N PHE A 19 -1.42 -2.59 -11.42
CA PHE A 19 -0.27 -1.99 -12.04
C PHE A 19 0.97 -2.80 -11.71
N ARG A 20 1.63 -3.31 -12.76
CA ARG A 20 2.93 -3.97 -12.66
C ARG A 20 3.99 -2.97 -13.12
N ARG A 21 5.02 -2.77 -12.30
CA ARG A 21 6.26 -2.12 -12.71
C ARG A 21 7.13 -3.12 -13.48
N GLU A 22 7.93 -2.63 -14.43
CA GLU A 22 8.94 -3.43 -15.14
C GLU A 22 8.38 -4.69 -15.87
N PRO A 23 7.71 -4.51 -17.02
CA PRO A 23 7.38 -3.24 -17.66
C PRO A 23 6.14 -2.60 -17.05
N ASP A 24 6.09 -1.27 -17.07
CA ASP A 24 4.99 -0.47 -16.57
C ASP A 24 3.71 -0.72 -17.38
N ARG A 25 2.81 -1.54 -16.80
CA ARG A 25 1.56 -1.91 -17.45
C ARG A 25 0.47 -2.28 -16.47
N TRP A 26 -0.77 -2.08 -16.89
CA TRP A 26 -1.94 -2.60 -16.21
C TRP A 26 -2.18 -4.05 -16.63
N VAL A 27 -2.41 -4.93 -15.65
CA VAL A 27 -2.63 -6.36 -15.85
C VAL A 27 -3.99 -6.74 -15.28
N ALA A 28 -4.86 -7.31 -16.11
CA ALA A 28 -6.18 -7.75 -15.69
C ALA A 28 -6.10 -8.89 -14.67
N VAL A 29 -6.89 -8.78 -13.60
CA VAL A 29 -7.14 -9.87 -12.67
C VAL A 29 -8.41 -10.59 -13.12
N PRO A 30 -8.33 -11.87 -13.51
CA PRO A 30 -9.51 -12.65 -13.82
C PRO A 30 -10.29 -12.87 -12.53
N ALA A 31 -11.61 -12.66 -12.52
CA ALA A 31 -12.38 -13.15 -11.39
C ALA A 31 -12.85 -14.57 -11.68
N MET A 32 -12.44 -15.43 -10.79
CA MET A 32 -12.79 -16.83 -10.79
C MET A 32 -14.03 -16.99 -9.91
N PRO A 33 -15.09 -17.67 -10.40
CA PRO A 33 -16.25 -17.98 -9.58
C PRO A 33 -15.85 -18.67 -8.27
N GLY A 34 -16.39 -18.20 -7.15
CA GLY A 34 -16.09 -18.75 -5.82
C GLY A 34 -14.74 -18.35 -5.22
N ALA A 35 -13.93 -17.54 -5.92
CA ALA A 35 -12.65 -17.07 -5.41
C ALA A 35 -12.75 -15.65 -4.82
N PHE A 36 -11.84 -15.36 -3.88
CA PHE A 36 -11.59 -14.00 -3.41
C PHE A 36 -10.29 -13.43 -3.97
N VAL A 37 -10.32 -12.15 -4.34
CA VAL A 37 -9.12 -11.38 -4.62
C VAL A 37 -8.76 -10.61 -3.34
N VAL A 38 -7.53 -10.84 -2.86
CA VAL A 38 -7.01 -10.26 -1.62
C VAL A 38 -5.92 -9.27 -1.99
N ASN A 39 -6.15 -7.99 -1.67
CA ASN A 39 -5.17 -6.93 -1.85
C ASN A 39 -4.62 -6.55 -0.49
N ILE A 40 -3.31 -6.40 -0.44
CA ILE A 40 -2.55 -6.01 0.72
C ILE A 40 -2.26 -4.51 0.60
N GLY A 41 -2.54 -3.75 1.67
CA GLY A 41 -2.34 -2.31 1.71
C GLY A 41 -1.29 -1.89 2.72
N ASP A 42 -1.20 -0.58 2.94
CA ASP A 42 -0.20 0.09 3.76
C ASP A 42 -0.03 -0.50 5.17
N LEU A 43 -1.09 -1.01 5.79
CA LEU A 43 -1.01 -1.69 7.10
C LEU A 43 0.06 -2.79 7.09
N PHE A 44 -0.01 -3.68 6.09
CA PHE A 44 0.95 -4.77 5.95
C PHE A 44 2.31 -4.27 5.50
N ASN A 45 2.37 -3.18 4.74
CA ASN A 45 3.64 -2.54 4.43
C ASN A 45 4.35 -2.10 5.73
N ILE A 46 3.62 -1.43 6.62
CA ILE A 46 4.14 -1.01 7.93
C ILE A 46 4.53 -2.20 8.79
N VAL A 47 3.62 -3.15 9.05
CA VAL A 47 3.88 -4.24 10.01
C VAL A 47 4.93 -5.24 9.52
N THR A 48 5.15 -5.34 8.20
CA THR A 48 6.19 -6.21 7.62
C THR A 48 7.48 -5.47 7.28
N ASN A 49 7.66 -4.24 7.77
CA ASN A 49 8.85 -3.42 7.56
C ASN A 49 9.22 -3.27 6.06
N GLY A 50 8.24 -2.96 5.22
CA GLY A 50 8.47 -2.76 3.79
C GLY A 50 8.62 -4.04 2.96
N ARG A 51 8.30 -5.22 3.51
CA ARG A 51 8.37 -6.47 2.73
C ARG A 51 7.18 -6.60 1.78
N PHE A 52 5.98 -6.31 2.25
CA PHE A 52 4.77 -6.35 1.42
C PHE A 52 4.41 -4.94 0.96
N HIS A 53 4.43 -4.75 -0.35
CA HIS A 53 4.15 -3.47 -0.98
C HIS A 53 2.68 -3.36 -1.37
N ASN A 54 2.15 -2.15 -1.26
CA ASN A 54 0.89 -1.78 -1.87
C ASN A 54 1.03 -1.86 -3.41
N VAL A 55 0.03 -2.43 -4.07
CA VAL A 55 -0.07 -2.45 -5.54
C VAL A 55 -1.19 -1.52 -5.97
N PHE A 56 -0.88 -0.58 -6.88
CA PHE A 56 -1.90 0.23 -7.51
C PHE A 56 -2.87 -0.66 -8.26
N HIS A 57 -4.15 -0.39 -8.07
CA HIS A 57 -5.21 -1.14 -8.70
C HIS A 57 -6.32 -0.21 -9.15
N ARG A 58 -7.03 -0.62 -10.20
CA ARG A 58 -8.17 0.14 -10.72
C ARG A 58 -9.30 -0.78 -11.15
N ALA A 59 -10.51 -0.26 -11.10
CA ALA A 59 -11.67 -0.89 -11.71
C ALA A 59 -11.91 -0.28 -13.10
N VAL A 60 -11.97 -1.12 -14.13
CA VAL A 60 -12.30 -0.68 -15.48
C VAL A 60 -13.81 -0.82 -15.72
N VAL A 61 -14.43 0.21 -16.30
CA VAL A 61 -15.86 0.23 -16.62
C VAL A 61 -16.09 -0.47 -17.96
N SER A 62 -17.07 -1.37 -18.00
CA SER A 62 -17.53 -2.03 -19.23
C SER A 62 -18.71 -1.26 -19.83
N ARG A 63 -18.75 -1.16 -21.16
CA ARG A 63 -19.93 -0.67 -21.90
C ARG A 63 -20.97 -1.76 -22.18
N GLU A 64 -20.56 -3.03 -22.05
CA GLU A 64 -21.32 -4.18 -22.50
C GLU A 64 -22.03 -4.91 -21.35
N SER A 65 -21.57 -4.72 -20.12
CA SER A 65 -22.06 -5.44 -18.96
C SER A 65 -22.03 -4.59 -17.70
N HIS A 66 -23.06 -4.78 -16.86
CA HIS A 66 -23.07 -4.25 -15.50
C HIS A 66 -22.28 -5.18 -14.59
N ARG A 67 -21.59 -4.60 -13.61
CA ARG A 67 -20.83 -5.33 -12.60
C ARG A 67 -21.11 -4.77 -11.22
N VAL A 68 -21.33 -5.67 -10.27
CA VAL A 68 -21.38 -5.37 -8.84
C VAL A 68 -20.23 -6.09 -8.16
N SER A 69 -19.56 -5.39 -7.25
CA SER A 69 -18.44 -5.91 -6.48
C SER A 69 -18.62 -5.51 -5.02
N LEU A 70 -18.24 -6.41 -4.12
CA LEU A 70 -18.25 -6.19 -2.68
C LEU A 70 -16.81 -6.08 -2.19
N GLY A 71 -16.49 -4.98 -1.53
CA GLY A 71 -15.22 -4.76 -0.85
C GLY A 71 -15.37 -4.96 0.65
N TYR A 72 -14.40 -5.61 1.27
CA TYR A 72 -14.30 -5.70 2.73
C TYR A 72 -12.92 -5.22 3.17
N PHE A 73 -12.88 -4.20 4.02
CA PHE A 73 -11.63 -3.61 4.50
C PHE A 73 -11.33 -4.07 5.91
N LEU A 74 -10.29 -4.89 6.03
CA LEU A 74 -9.77 -5.30 7.33
C LEU A 74 -8.72 -4.30 7.80
N GLY A 75 -8.89 -3.80 9.02
CA GLY A 75 -7.92 -2.96 9.71
C GLY A 75 -7.98 -3.19 11.22
N PRO A 76 -6.94 -2.78 11.96
CA PRO A 76 -6.94 -2.86 13.42
C PRO A 76 -7.94 -1.87 14.03
N PRO A 77 -8.23 -1.98 15.34
CA PRO A 77 -9.00 -0.97 16.06
C PRO A 77 -8.43 0.44 15.85
N ALA A 78 -9.30 1.46 15.85
CA ALA A 78 -8.90 2.84 15.55
C ALA A 78 -7.78 3.39 16.46
N GLN A 79 -7.72 2.96 17.73
CA GLN A 79 -6.68 3.37 18.68
C GLN A 79 -5.44 2.48 18.68
N ALA A 80 -5.37 1.44 17.83
CA ALA A 80 -4.23 0.56 17.80
C ALA A 80 -2.98 1.33 17.37
N LEU A 81 -1.88 1.11 18.08
CA LEU A 81 -0.57 1.56 17.66
C LEU A 81 -0.03 0.56 16.63
N VAL A 82 0.29 1.04 15.44
CA VAL A 82 0.80 0.24 14.33
C VAL A 82 2.27 0.61 14.13
N ALA A 83 3.12 -0.40 14.08
CA ALA A 83 4.56 -0.28 13.88
C ALA A 83 5.08 -1.54 13.17
N PRO A 84 6.30 -1.53 12.61
CA PRO A 84 6.98 -2.76 12.22
C PRO A 84 6.99 -3.78 13.36
N LEU A 85 6.63 -5.03 13.06
CA LEU A 85 6.71 -6.13 14.02
C LEU A 85 8.18 -6.46 14.31
N GLU A 86 8.49 -6.88 15.53
CA GLU A 86 9.85 -7.28 15.89
C GLU A 86 10.33 -8.44 15.01
N GLU A 87 9.44 -9.38 14.68
CA GLU A 87 9.74 -10.51 13.80
C GLU A 87 9.95 -10.10 12.33
N ALA A 88 9.51 -8.89 11.96
CA ALA A 88 9.76 -8.32 10.64
C ALA A 88 11.15 -7.64 10.54
N LEU A 89 11.82 -7.42 11.67
CA LEU A 89 13.19 -6.93 11.73
C LEU A 89 14.16 -8.11 11.55
N THR A 90 14.53 -8.37 10.29
CA THR A 90 15.47 -9.45 9.95
C THR A 90 16.91 -8.94 9.94
N LEU A 91 17.89 -9.85 9.84
CA LEU A 91 19.29 -9.47 9.66
C LEU A 91 19.52 -8.56 8.44
N ASP A 92 18.74 -8.75 7.37
CA ASP A 92 18.82 -7.95 6.14
C ASP A 92 18.13 -6.59 6.27
N ARG A 93 17.21 -6.43 7.23
CA ARG A 93 16.49 -5.16 7.52
C ARG A 93 16.28 -4.99 9.04
N PRO A 94 17.36 -4.72 9.79
CA PRO A 94 17.30 -4.67 11.25
C PRO A 94 16.73 -3.35 11.78
N LYS A 95 16.73 -2.28 10.97
CA LYS A 95 16.20 -0.97 11.33
C LYS A 95 14.70 -0.87 10.95
N PRO A 96 13.84 -0.27 11.80
CA PRO A 96 12.44 -0.02 11.47
C PRO A 96 12.33 1.11 10.43
N ALA A 97 11.72 0.83 9.29
CA ALA A 97 11.50 1.79 8.21
C ALA A 97 10.38 2.81 8.52
N TYR A 98 9.54 2.53 9.51
CA TYR A 98 8.37 3.36 9.86
C TYR A 98 8.31 3.62 11.36
N ARG A 99 7.99 4.86 11.74
CA ARG A 99 7.70 5.22 13.13
C ARG A 99 6.35 4.64 13.56
N PRO A 100 6.18 4.27 14.86
CA PRO A 100 4.88 3.89 15.39
C PRO A 100 3.83 4.98 15.18
N VAL A 101 2.63 4.59 14.75
CA VAL A 101 1.52 5.52 14.47
C VAL A 101 0.19 4.97 14.95
N VAL A 102 -0.66 5.82 15.52
CA VAL A 102 -2.04 5.44 15.87
C VAL A 102 -2.85 5.25 14.59
N TRP A 103 -3.54 4.12 14.43
CA TRP A 103 -4.16 3.75 13.16
C TRP A 103 -5.17 4.78 12.64
N ARG A 104 -6.02 5.35 13.51
CA ARG A 104 -6.93 6.44 13.13
C ARG A 104 -6.18 7.63 12.52
N ASP A 105 -5.06 8.00 13.12
CA ASP A 105 -4.31 9.18 12.72
C ASP A 105 -3.59 8.92 11.40
N TYR A 106 -3.06 7.70 11.21
CA TYR A 106 -2.55 7.24 9.91
C TYR A 106 -3.62 7.30 8.82
N MET A 107 -4.83 6.80 9.10
CA MET A 107 -5.94 6.85 8.14
C MET A 107 -6.30 8.29 7.75
N GLY A 108 -6.28 9.23 8.71
CA GLY A 108 -6.50 10.65 8.44
C GLY A 108 -5.38 11.30 7.63
N LEU A 109 -4.11 10.95 7.88
CA LEU A 109 -2.98 11.36 7.05
C LEU A 109 -3.12 10.82 5.63
N ARG A 110 -3.48 9.55 5.52
CA ARG A 110 -3.63 8.89 4.24
C ARG A 110 -4.74 9.49 3.40
N GLU A 111 -5.91 9.73 3.99
CA GLU A 111 -7.02 10.41 3.30
C GLU A 111 -6.56 11.74 2.69
N LYS A 112 -5.83 12.56 3.45
CA LYS A 112 -5.27 13.83 2.96
C LYS A 112 -4.27 13.62 1.83
N ALA A 113 -3.33 12.69 2.00
CA ALA A 113 -2.30 12.40 1.01
C ALA A 113 -2.91 11.98 -0.34
N LEU A 114 -4.00 11.22 -0.32
CA LEU A 114 -4.73 10.79 -1.51
C LEU A 114 -5.33 11.94 -2.31
N PHE A 115 -5.79 13.02 -1.65
CA PHE A 115 -6.32 14.19 -2.34
C PHE A 115 -5.24 15.07 -2.96
N VAL A 116 -4.01 15.01 -2.43
CA VAL A 116 -2.88 15.83 -2.87
C VAL A 116 -1.94 15.05 -3.82
N GLY A 117 -2.13 13.74 -3.96
CA GLY A 117 -1.28 12.87 -4.79
C GLY A 117 0.05 12.54 -4.11
N GLU A 118 0.10 12.61 -2.78
CA GLU A 118 1.27 12.28 -1.98
C GLU A 118 1.20 10.84 -1.43
N ASP A 119 2.35 10.31 -1.01
CA ASP A 119 2.46 9.00 -0.40
C ASP A 119 2.49 9.13 1.13
N ALA A 120 1.41 8.68 1.78
CA ALA A 120 1.25 8.74 3.22
C ALA A 120 2.31 7.96 4.00
N LEU A 121 2.86 6.89 3.41
CA LEU A 121 3.92 6.10 4.04
C LEU A 121 5.20 6.92 4.23
N LYS A 122 5.50 7.84 3.31
CA LYS A 122 6.67 8.73 3.42
C LYS A 122 6.57 9.69 4.61
N LEU A 123 5.36 10.06 5.01
CA LEU A 123 5.12 10.94 6.16
C LEU A 123 5.40 10.26 7.51
N ILE A 124 5.52 8.93 7.51
CA ILE A 124 5.85 8.15 8.71
C ILE A 124 7.14 7.34 8.54
N ALA A 125 7.84 7.48 7.42
CA ALA A 125 9.12 6.85 7.20
C ALA A 125 10.17 7.41 8.18
N VAL A 126 11.03 6.54 8.68
CA VAL A 126 12.25 6.95 9.39
C VAL A 126 13.29 7.29 8.33
N ALA A 127 14.06 8.36 8.52
CA ALA A 127 15.18 8.68 7.62
C ALA A 127 16.23 7.57 7.73
N ASP A 128 16.79 7.14 6.61
CA ASP A 128 18.03 6.38 6.65
C ASP A 128 19.14 7.34 7.08
N ASP A 129 19.95 6.97 8.07
CA ASP A 129 21.12 7.77 8.49
C ASP A 129 22.36 7.48 7.61
N ASP A 130 22.22 6.64 6.57
CA ASP A 130 23.35 6.10 5.80
C ASP A 130 23.80 7.03 4.65
N ASP A 131 23.02 8.07 4.31
CA ASP A 131 23.35 9.10 3.34
C ASP A 131 24.26 10.20 3.90
N ALA A 132 24.52 10.24 5.21
CA ALA A 132 25.40 11.24 5.83
C ALA A 132 26.91 10.89 5.81
N THR A 133 27.29 9.65 5.48
CA THR A 133 28.70 9.20 5.55
C THR A 133 29.41 9.06 4.20
N ALA A 134 28.73 9.28 3.07
CA ALA A 134 29.35 9.15 1.75
C ALA A 134 30.16 10.38 1.30
N ASP A 135 30.02 11.52 1.98
CA ASP A 135 30.66 12.79 1.56
C ASP A 135 31.98 13.12 2.29
N SER A 136 32.50 12.23 3.14
CA SER A 136 33.74 12.51 3.92
C SER A 136 34.98 11.71 3.53
N GLU A 137 34.99 10.99 2.40
CA GLU A 137 36.17 10.19 1.99
C GLU A 137 36.80 10.60 0.65
N VAL A 138 36.68 11.89 0.28
CA VAL A 138 37.52 12.48 -0.78
C VAL A 138 38.04 13.84 -0.33
N ALA A 139 39.14 13.83 0.43
CA ALA A 139 39.98 15.00 0.67
C ALA A 139 41.46 14.59 0.62
#